data_AF-A0AA94FCJ4-F1
#
_entry.id   AF-A0AA94FCJ4-F1
#
_cell.length_a   1.000
_cell.length_b   1.000
_cell.length_c   1.000
_cell.angle_alpha   90.00
_cell.angle_beta   90.00
_cell.angle_gamma   90.00
#
_symmetry.space_group_name_H-M   'P 1'
#
loop_
_entity.id
_entity.type
_entity.pdbx_description
1 polymer ?
#
loop_
_entity_poly.entity_id
_entity_poly.type
_entity_poly.pdbx_seq_one_letter_code
_entity_poly.pdbx_strand_id
1 'polypeptide(L)'
;MSCHPILKESIKEKHHQILVSCVECHTKTPTTMVECGGDCFACHSQNKLIESNRVEHQNLASCKKCHINKEDIFKTPGINEGSTLVDLLKNK
;
A
#
# COMPACT_ATOMS: atom_id res chain seq x y z
N MET A 1 2.73 8.95 12.16
CA MET A 1 1.87 8.29 13.17
C MET A 1 0.55 8.97 13.40
N SER A 2 0.48 10.30 13.43
CA SER A 2 -0.77 11.04 13.62
C SER A 2 -1.85 10.68 12.58
N CYS A 3 -1.43 10.37 11.35
CA CYS A 3 -2.31 10.02 10.24
C CYS A 3 -2.63 8.52 10.13
N HIS A 4 -1.70 7.67 10.60
CA HIS A 4 -1.85 6.22 10.65
C HIS A 4 -1.57 5.76 12.08
N PRO A 5 -2.49 5.99 13.01
CA PRO A 5 -2.27 5.67 14.42
C PRO A 5 -2.07 4.17 14.65
N ILE A 6 -2.70 3.32 13.83
CA ILE A 6 -2.50 1.85 13.83
C ILE A 6 -1.05 1.49 13.50
N LEU A 7 -0.38 2.29 12.67
CA LEU A 7 1.02 2.08 12.33
C LEU A 7 1.95 2.29 13.54
N LYS A 8 1.51 2.99 14.59
CA LYS A 8 2.33 3.27 15.78
C LYS A 8 2.88 2.00 16.43
N GLU A 9 2.07 0.96 16.46
CA GLU A 9 2.44 -0.35 16.98
C GLU A 9 3.11 -1.21 15.89
N SER A 10 2.56 -1.24 14.67
CA SER A 10 3.00 -2.16 13.61
C SER A 10 4.22 -1.68 12.80
N ILE A 11 4.66 -0.42 12.93
CA ILE A 11 5.84 0.07 12.20
C ILE A 11 7.10 -0.73 12.52
N LYS A 12 7.20 -1.28 13.73
CA LYS A 12 8.34 -2.10 14.18
C LYS A 12 8.42 -3.42 13.43
N GLU A 13 7.35 -3.84 12.77
CA GLU A 13 7.35 -5.04 11.96
C GLU A 13 8.23 -4.85 10.73
N LYS A 14 9.06 -5.86 10.43
CA LYS A 14 10.08 -5.80 9.37
C LYS A 14 9.51 -5.39 8.01
N HIS A 15 8.26 -5.75 7.70
CA HIS A 15 7.61 -5.42 6.44
C HIS A 15 6.99 -4.01 6.39
N HIS A 16 6.80 -3.34 7.53
CA HIS A 16 6.35 -1.94 7.60
C HIS A 16 7.52 -0.95 7.68
N GLN A 17 8.72 -1.39 8.06
CA GLN A 17 9.93 -0.56 8.10
C GLN A 17 10.27 0.10 6.75
N ILE A 18 9.79 -0.45 5.63
CA ILE A 18 9.91 0.19 4.31
C ILE A 18 9.33 1.60 4.26
N LEU A 19 8.31 1.92 5.07
CA LEU A 19 7.74 3.26 5.12
C LEU A 19 8.74 4.30 5.63
N VAL A 20 9.77 3.87 6.37
CA VAL A 20 10.89 4.73 6.81
C VAL A 20 11.76 5.14 5.62
N SER A 21 11.97 4.27 4.62
CA SER A 21 12.76 4.65 3.44
C SER A 21 12.03 5.67 2.57
N CYS A 22 10.69 5.71 2.61
CA CYS A 22 9.92 6.71 1.86
C CYS A 22 10.23 8.14 2.32
N VAL A 23 10.37 8.36 3.63
CA VAL A 23 10.60 9.70 4.20
C VAL A 23 12.04 10.19 4.02
N GLU A 24 12.97 9.32 3.63
CA GLU A 24 14.35 9.71 3.28
C GLU A 24 14.38 10.59 2.02
N CYS A 25 13.51 10.30 1.05
CA CYS A 25 13.39 11.07 -0.18
C CYS A 25 12.20 12.05 -0.15
N HIS A 26 11.07 11.66 0.45
CA HIS A 26 9.87 12.49 0.60
C HIS A 26 9.89 13.29 1.91
N THR A 27 10.91 14.14 2.06
CA THR A 27 11.16 14.93 3.27
C THR A 27 10.18 16.08 3.48
N LYS A 28 9.42 16.43 2.45
CA LYS A 28 8.45 17.53 2.48
C LYS A 28 7.08 17.02 2.08
N THR A 29 6.08 17.34 2.89
CA THR A 29 4.68 17.19 2.52
C THR A 29 4.36 18.18 1.39
N PRO A 30 3.92 17.72 0.20
CA PRO A 30 3.48 18.62 -0.85
C PRO A 30 2.36 19.53 -0.34
N THR A 31 2.29 20.77 -0.80
CA THR A 31 1.18 21.69 -0.45
C THR A 31 -0.19 21.18 -0.92
N THR A 32 -0.20 20.22 -1.85
CA THR A 32 -1.39 19.51 -2.32
C THR A 32 -1.80 18.34 -1.41
N MET A 33 -0.97 17.92 -0.44
CA MET A 33 -1.36 17.00 0.61
C MET A 33 -2.13 17.80 1.68
N VAL A 34 -3.44 17.94 1.47
CA VAL A 34 -4.36 18.67 2.36
C VAL A 34 -4.74 17.90 3.62
N GLU A 35 -4.52 16.58 3.63
CA GLU A 35 -4.76 15.73 4.78
C GLU A 35 -3.51 14.96 5.16
N CYS A 36 -3.49 14.60 6.44
CA CYS A 36 -2.45 13.82 7.07
C CYS A 36 -2.16 12.55 6.23
N GLY A 37 -1.03 12.51 5.52
CA GLY A 37 -0.71 11.38 4.64
C GLY A 37 -1.83 11.08 3.65
N GLY A 38 -2.45 12.12 3.06
CA GLY A 38 -3.43 11.95 1.98
C GLY A 38 -2.87 10.91 1.02
N ASP A 39 -3.64 9.83 0.80
CA ASP A 39 -3.16 8.53 0.31
C ASP A 39 -1.93 8.72 -0.57
N CYS A 40 -0.79 8.07 -0.27
CA CYS A 40 0.42 8.17 -1.09
C CYS A 40 0.08 7.98 -2.59
N PHE A 41 -1.02 7.26 -2.85
CA PHE A 41 -1.55 6.97 -4.16
C PHE A 41 -2.67 7.89 -4.68
N ALA A 42 -3.14 8.85 -3.89
CA ALA A 42 -4.13 9.87 -4.30
C ALA A 42 -3.61 10.75 -5.45
N CYS A 43 -2.32 11.03 -5.49
CA CYS A 43 -1.70 11.79 -6.59
C CYS A 43 -1.09 10.90 -7.68
N HIS A 44 -0.67 9.67 -7.35
CA HIS A 44 0.00 8.75 -8.27
C HIS A 44 -0.47 7.31 -8.07
N SER A 45 -0.92 6.62 -9.12
CA SER A 45 -1.29 5.20 -9.02
C SER A 45 -0.16 4.36 -8.41
N GLN A 46 -0.50 3.52 -7.43
CA GLN A 46 0.44 2.57 -6.84
C GLN A 46 1.09 1.67 -7.89
N ASN A 47 0.32 1.18 -8.87
CA ASN A 47 0.82 0.35 -9.97
C ASN A 47 1.88 1.09 -10.80
N LYS A 48 1.60 2.36 -11.12
CA LYS A 48 2.52 3.21 -11.88
C LYS A 48 3.83 3.45 -11.14
N LEU A 49 3.79 3.59 -9.81
CA LEU A 49 5.00 3.72 -9.00
C LEU A 49 5.79 2.41 -8.98
N ILE A 50 5.12 1.27 -8.81
CA ILE A 50 5.73 -0.06 -8.85
C ILE A 50 6.43 -0.29 -10.20
N GLU A 51 5.82 0.14 -11.31
CA GLU A 51 6.38 -0.01 -12.66
C GLU A 51 7.50 0.99 -12.99
N SER A 52 7.84 1.91 -12.08
CA SER A 52 8.90 2.88 -12.31
C SER A 52 10.30 2.27 -12.18
N ASN A 53 11.31 2.97 -12.71
CA ASN A 53 12.71 2.54 -12.65
C ASN A 53 13.38 2.77 -11.27
N ARG A 54 12.61 3.07 -10.22
CA ARG A 54 13.10 3.27 -8.85
C ARG A 54 12.83 2.01 -8.04
N VAL A 55 13.89 1.36 -7.55
CA VAL A 55 13.80 0.13 -6.74
C VAL A 55 12.97 0.34 -5.47
N GLU A 56 13.09 1.52 -4.85
CA GLU A 56 12.34 1.88 -3.65
C GLU A 56 10.83 1.89 -3.91
N HIS A 57 10.40 2.31 -5.11
CA HIS A 57 9.00 2.27 -5.50
C HIS A 57 8.54 0.87 -5.91
N GLN A 58 9.39 0.07 -6.55
CA GLN A 58 9.09 -1.32 -6.89
C GLN A 58 8.75 -2.15 -5.65
N ASN A 59 9.40 -1.84 -4.52
CA ASN A 59 9.14 -2.50 -3.25
C ASN A 59 7.70 -2.29 -2.72
N LEU A 60 6.95 -1.31 -3.23
CA LEU A 60 5.51 -1.13 -2.92
C LEU A 60 4.66 -2.35 -3.33
N ALA A 61 5.14 -3.17 -4.27
CA ALA A 61 4.50 -4.44 -4.61
C ALA A 61 4.41 -5.40 -3.40
N SER A 62 5.34 -5.30 -2.45
CA SER A 62 5.32 -6.10 -1.23
C SER A 62 4.15 -5.74 -0.30
N CYS A 63 3.71 -4.47 -0.31
CA CYS A 63 2.58 -4.01 0.50
C CYS A 63 1.28 -4.72 0.10
N LYS A 64 1.14 -5.05 -1.19
CA LYS A 64 -0.03 -5.75 -1.74
C LYS A 64 -0.22 -7.17 -1.23
N LYS A 65 0.80 -7.76 -0.59
CA LYS A 65 0.68 -9.07 0.07
C LYS A 65 -0.36 -9.05 1.21
N CYS A 66 -0.54 -7.89 1.86
CA CYS A 66 -1.47 -7.70 2.97
C CYS A 66 -2.51 -6.61 2.69
N HIS A 67 -2.15 -5.57 1.95
CA HIS A 67 -3.01 -4.45 1.58
C HIS A 67 -3.55 -4.62 0.16
N ILE A 68 -4.51 -5.53 0.00
CA ILE A 68 -5.14 -5.82 -1.29
C ILE A 68 -6.08 -4.67 -1.65
N ASN A 69 -5.82 -4.00 -2.77
CA ASN A 69 -6.70 -2.96 -3.29
C ASN A 69 -7.82 -3.58 -4.12
N LYS A 70 -8.95 -2.89 -4.23
CA LYS A 70 -10.13 -3.37 -4.98
C LYS A 70 -9.77 -3.77 -6.42
N GLU A 71 -8.87 -3.02 -7.05
CA GLU A 71 -8.38 -3.27 -8.42
C GLU A 71 -7.60 -4.59 -8.55
N ASP A 72 -6.90 -5.02 -7.49
CA ASP A 72 -6.11 -6.25 -7.49
C ASP A 72 -6.99 -7.51 -7.35
N ILE A 73 -8.16 -7.36 -6.70
CA ILE A 73 -9.16 -8.41 -6.58
C ILE A 73 -9.69 -8.83 -7.94
N PHE A 74 -9.91 -7.88 -8.86
CA PHE A 74 -10.43 -8.19 -10.20
C PHE A 74 -9.37 -8.68 -11.20
N LYS A 75 -8.08 -8.57 -10.86
CA LYS A 75 -6.96 -8.94 -11.75
C LYS A 75 -6.31 -10.27 -11.38
N THR A 76 -6.71 -10.92 -10.30
CA THR A 76 -6.11 -12.19 -9.87
C THR A 76 -6.54 -13.32 -10.81
N PRO A 77 -5.63 -13.91 -11.62
CA PRO A 77 -5.98 -15.04 -12.47
C PRO A 77 -6.23 -16.26 -11.55
N GLY A 78 -7.47 -16.72 -11.48
CA GLY A 78 -7.85 -17.86 -10.64
C GLY A 78 -9.02 -17.61 -9.67
N ILE A 79 -9.65 -16.43 -9.68
CA ILE A 79 -11.04 -16.31 -9.18
C ILE A 79 -11.93 -16.94 -10.24
N ASN A 80 -11.95 -18.27 -10.23
CA ASN A 80 -12.98 -19.04 -10.91
C ASN A 80 -14.32 -18.60 -10.33
N GLU A 81 -15.36 -18.52 -11.16
CA GLU A 81 -16.72 -18.01 -10.89
C GLU A 81 -17.50 -18.65 -9.71
N GLY A 82 -16.83 -19.31 -8.75
CA GLY A 82 -17.44 -19.95 -7.58
C GLY A 82 -16.82 -19.57 -6.22
N SER A 83 -15.69 -18.88 -6.16
CA SER A 83 -15.10 -18.48 -4.87
C SER A 83 -15.75 -17.19 -4.40
N THR A 84 -16.72 -17.29 -3.50
CA THR A 84 -17.41 -16.11 -3.01
C THR A 84 -16.46 -15.24 -2.20
N LEU A 85 -16.60 -13.91 -2.30
CA LEU A 85 -15.86 -12.94 -1.47
C LEU A 85 -15.90 -13.28 0.04
N VAL A 86 -16.93 -14.03 0.46
CA VAL A 86 -17.14 -14.55 1.82
C VAL A 86 -16.06 -15.56 2.22
N ASP A 87 -15.53 -16.37 1.30
CA ASP A 87 -14.53 -17.40 1.61
C ASP A 87 -13.14 -16.80 1.90
N LEU A 88 -12.83 -15.66 1.27
CA LEU A 88 -11.61 -14.88 1.57
C LEU A 88 -11.69 -14.16 2.92
N LEU A 89 -12.90 -13.81 3.37
CA LEU A 89 -13.13 -13.12 4.65
C LEU A 89 -13.18 -14.08 5.85
N LYS A 90 -13.40 -15.38 5.62
CA LYS A 90 -13.51 -16.41 6.67
C LYS A 90 -12.17 -16.97 7.16
N ASN A 91 -11.07 -16.78 6.42
CA ASN A 91 -9.73 -17.27 6.79
C ASN A 91 -8.89 -16.25 7.57
N LYS A 92 -9.53 -15.45 8.44
CA LYS A 92 -8.88 -14.45 9.27
C LYS A 92 -8.90 -14.84 10.74
#